data_AF-A0A3P7NTK1-F1
#
_entry.id   AF-A0A3P7NTK1-F1
#
_cell.length_a   1.000
_cell.length_b   1.000
_cell.length_c   1.000
_cell.angle_alpha   90.00
_cell.angle_beta   90.00
_cell.angle_gamma   90.00
#
_symmetry.space_group_name_H-M   'P 1'
#
loop_
_entity.id
_entity.type
_entity.pdbx_description
1 polymer ?
#
loop_
_entity_poly.entity_id
_entity_poly.type
_entity_poly.pdbx_seq_one_letter_code
_entity_poly.pdbx_strand_id
1 'polypeptide(L)' 'MTSQLQGELLYVLDCINTPENYLPELGSSQADCESLIDFSMPEVSPYRFKLAYNTGTRPALSGKPLGVRRF' A
#
# COMPACT_ATOMS: atom_id res chain seq x y z
N MET A 1 -22.99 5.46 14.23
CA MET A 1 -21.74 4.68 14.19
C MET A 1 -21.78 3.63 13.09
N THR A 2 -22.72 2.68 13.12
CA THR A 2 -22.87 1.62 12.10
C THR A 2 -23.18 2.12 10.69
N SER A 3 -24.05 3.13 10.54
CA SER A 3 -24.40 3.70 9.23
C SER A 3 -23.24 4.40 8.52
N GLN A 4 -22.35 5.06 9.28
CA GLN A 4 -21.17 5.71 8.72
C GLN A 4 -20.18 4.67 8.21
N LEU A 5 -19.87 3.66 9.03
CA LEU A 5 -18.98 2.56 8.62
C LEU A 5 -19.51 1.85 7.36
N GLN A 6 -20.83 1.62 7.29
CA GLN A 6 -21.45 1.05 6.10
C GLN A 6 -21.20 1.91 4.85
N GLY A 7 -21.36 3.23 4.96
CA GLY A 7 -21.07 4.15 3.85
C GLY A 7 -19.61 4.09 3.40
N GLU A 8 -18.66 4.12 4.34
CA GLU A 8 -17.23 4.03 4.03
C GLU A 8 -16.84 2.70 3.36
N LEU A 9 -17.45 1.58 3.80
CA LEU A 9 -17.22 0.27 3.19
C LEU A 9 -17.74 0.22 1.75
N LEU A 10 -18.93 0.77 1.49
CA LEU A 10 -19.47 0.85 0.13
C LEU A 10 -18.58 1.71 -0.76
N TYR A 11 -18.07 2.83 -0.24
CA TYR A 11 -17.14 3.69 -0.97
C TYR A 11 -15.85 2.96 -1.35
N VAL A 12 -15.24 2.18 -0.44
CA VAL A 12 -14.05 1.37 -0.75
C VAL A 12 -14.34 0.36 -1.86
N LEU A 13 -15.50 -0.29 -1.83
CA LEU A 13 -15.90 -1.24 -2.87
C LEU A 13 -16.08 -0.56 -4.24
N ASP A 14 -16.67 0.64 -4.28
CA ASP A 14 -16.79 1.43 -5.51
C ASP A 14 -15.41 1.81 -6.07
N CYS A 15 -14.48 2.21 -5.19
CA CYS A 15 -13.10 2.46 -5.60
C CYS A 15 -12.47 1.21 -6.22
N ILE A 16 -12.52 0.05 -5.56
CA ILE A 16 -11.91 -1.19 -6.08
C ILE A 16 -12.47 -1.57 -7.47
N ASN A 17 -13.77 -1.36 -7.70
CA ASN A 17 -14.43 -1.70 -8.96
C ASN A 17 -14.24 -0.66 -10.07
N THR A 18 -13.53 0.44 -9.81
CA THR A 18 -13.25 1.48 -10.80
C THR A 18 -12.18 0.97 -11.79
N PRO A 19 -12.48 0.88 -13.10
CA PRO A 19 -11.64 0.20 -14.09
C PRO A 19 -10.30 0.89 -14.36
N GLU A 20 -10.14 2.15 -13.97
CA GLU A 20 -8.87 2.89 -14.09
C GLU A 20 -7.84 2.52 -13.00
N ASN A 21 -8.20 1.68 -12.03
CA ASN A 21 -7.28 1.30 -10.96
C ASN A 21 -6.26 0.26 -11.41
N TYR A 22 -4.98 0.63 -11.30
CA TYR A 22 -3.87 -0.26 -11.55
C TYR A 22 -3.68 -1.25 -10.41
N LEU A 23 -3.64 -2.54 -10.74
CA LEU A 23 -3.15 -3.59 -9.85
C LEU A 23 -1.76 -4.04 -10.33
N PRO A 24 -0.77 -4.17 -9.43
CA PRO A 24 0.53 -4.70 -9.82
C PRO A 24 0.42 -6.11 -10.39
N GLU A 25 1.03 -6.32 -11.56
CA GLU A 25 1.09 -7.62 -12.20
C GLU A 25 1.85 -8.63 -11.32
N LEU A 26 1.29 -9.83 -11.20
CA LEU A 26 1.96 -10.92 -10.51
C LEU A 26 2.79 -11.71 -11.51
N GLY A 27 4.00 -12.05 -11.11
CA GLY A 27 4.85 -12.95 -11.88
C GLY A 27 4.40 -14.39 -11.80
N SER A 28 5.07 -15.24 -12.57
CA SER A 28 4.73 -16.66 -12.69
C SER A 28 5.31 -17.53 -11.57
N SER A 29 6.28 -17.00 -10.81
CA SER A 29 6.95 -17.71 -9.73
C SER A 29 6.93 -16.92 -8.43
N GLN A 30 7.20 -17.62 -7.32
CA GLN A 30 7.32 -16.98 -6.00
C GLN A 30 8.43 -15.93 -5.98
N ALA A 31 9.57 -16.19 -6.63
CA ALA A 31 10.68 -15.25 -6.71
C ALA A 31 10.29 -13.96 -7.45
N ASP A 32 9.48 -14.08 -8.52
CA ASP A 32 8.99 -12.91 -9.25
C ASP A 32 8.05 -12.06 -8.40
N CYS A 33 7.24 -12.72 -7.55
CA CYS A 33 6.26 -12.06 -6.68
C CYS A 33 6.85 -11.55 -5.37
N GLU A 34 8.07 -11.93 -4.99
CA GLU A 34 8.64 -11.66 -3.67
C GLU A 34 8.77 -10.17 -3.36
N SER A 35 8.90 -9.30 -4.37
CA SER A 35 8.94 -7.86 -4.18
C SER A 35 7.57 -7.23 -3.87
N LEU A 36 6.48 -7.88 -4.30
CA LEU A 36 5.12 -7.35 -4.24
C LEU A 36 4.26 -8.03 -3.18
N ILE A 37 4.50 -9.31 -2.90
CA ILE A 37 3.70 -10.14 -2.01
C ILE A 37 4.45 -10.45 -0.72
N ASP A 38 3.73 -10.44 0.39
CA ASP A 38 4.23 -10.91 1.68
C ASP A 38 3.83 -12.37 1.89
N PHE A 39 4.82 -13.27 1.79
CA PHE A 39 4.63 -14.71 2.03
C PHE A 39 4.93 -15.12 3.48
N SER A 40 5.24 -14.17 4.37
CA SER A 40 5.52 -14.48 5.78
C SER A 40 4.25 -14.77 6.59
N MET A 41 3.09 -14.36 6.07
CA MET A 41 1.80 -14.61 6.70
C MET A 41 1.30 -16.02 6.35
N PRO A 42 0.97 -16.88 7.34
CA PRO A 42 0.71 -18.30 7.11
C PRO A 42 -0.61 -18.61 6.40
N GLU A 43 -1.61 -17.73 6.49
CA GLU A 43 -2.97 -17.98 5.97
C GLU A 43 -3.33 -17.12 4.75
N VAL A 44 -2.59 -16.04 4.52
CA VAL A 44 -2.86 -15.06 3.48
C VAL A 44 -1.55 -14.55 2.90
N SER A 45 -1.56 -14.17 1.61
CA SER A 45 -0.40 -13.60 0.94
C SER A 45 -0.75 -12.20 0.41
N PRO A 46 -0.78 -11.16 1.25
CA PRO A 46 -1.21 -9.84 0.83
C PRO A 46 -0.15 -9.17 -0.05
N TYR A 47 -0.59 -8.18 -0.84
CA TYR A 47 0.35 -7.19 -1.38
C TYR A 47 1.05 -6.47 -0.23
N ARG A 48 2.36 -6.22 -0.34
CA ARG A 48 3.12 -5.50 0.67
C ARG A 48 2.63 -4.06 0.77
N PHE A 49 2.25 -3.65 1.97
CA PHE A 49 1.81 -2.28 2.27
C PHE A 49 2.53 -1.74 3.51
N LYS A 50 2.44 -0.42 3.73
CA LYS A 50 2.92 0.25 4.95
C LYS A 50 1.79 1.09 5.52
N LEU A 51 1.52 0.94 6.82
CA LEU A 51 0.61 1.80 7.55
C LEU A 51 1.41 2.92 8.20
N ALA A 52 1.09 4.17 7.86
CA ALA A 52 1.66 5.35 8.50
C ALA A 52 0.54 6.10 9.22
N TYR A 53 0.63 6.17 10.55
CA TYR A 53 -0.32 6.93 11.36
C TYR A 53 0.21 8.35 11.55
N ASN A 54 -0.49 9.33 11.00
CA ASN A 54 -0.16 10.74 11.23
C ASN A 54 -0.89 11.23 12.48
N THR A 55 -0.16 11.34 13.59
CA THR A 55 -0.68 11.86 14.88
C THR A 55 -0.71 13.39 14.95
N GLY A 56 -0.65 14.10 13.81
CA GLY A 56 -0.64 15.56 13.74
C GLY A 56 0.68 16.24 14.17
N THR A 57 1.61 15.52 14.77
CA THR A 57 2.99 15.99 14.95
C THR A 57 3.74 15.79 13.64
N ARG A 58 3.99 16.88 12.89
CA ARG A 58 4.87 16.91 11.72
C ARG A 58 6.08 16.00 11.98
N PRO A 59 6.31 14.94 11.19
CA PRO A 59 7.59 14.26 11.24
C PRO A 59 8.65 15.29 10.90
N ALA A 60 9.62 15.51 11.80
CA ALA A 60 10.85 16.18 11.42
C ALA A 60 11.38 15.42 10.19
N LEU A 61 11.62 16.13 9.10
CA LEU A 61 12.32 15.64 7.93
C LEU A 61 13.58 14.93 8.43
N SER A 62 13.53 13.60 8.54
CA SER A 62 14.70 12.78 8.81
C SER A 62 15.52 12.82 7.53
N GLY A 63 16.43 13.79 7.50
CA GLY A 63 17.25 14.11 6.36
C GLY A 63 18.05 12.91 5.89
N LYS A 64 17.83 12.51 4.64
CA LYS A 64 18.92 12.07 3.78
C LYS A 64 19.13 13.18 2.77
N PRO A 65 20.26 13.90 2.79
CA PRO A 65 20.56 14.83 1.71
C PRO A 65 20.66 14.00 0.43
N LEU A 66 19.80 14.30 -0.55
CA LEU A 66 19.98 13.86 -1.92
C LEU A 66 21.26 14.51 -2.43
N GLY A 67 22.37 13.77 -2.33
CA GLY A 67 23.64 14.17 -2.91
C GLY A 67 23.46 14.35 -4.41
N VAL A 68 23.58 15.60 -4.87
CA VAL A 68 23.71 15.94 -6.28
C VAL A 68 24.96 15.25 -6.82
N ARG A 69 24.79 14.18 -7.60
CA ARG A 69 25.87 13.68 -8.46
C ARG A 69 25.94 14.61 -9.67
N ARG A 70 26.96 15.48 -9.69
CA ARG A 70 27.40 16.17 -10.91
C ARG A 70 28.07 15.15 -11.83
N PHE A 71 27.64 15.09 -13.09
CA PHE A 71 28.47 14.67 -14.21
C PHE A 71 29.09 15.93 -14.83
#